data_AF-A0A8S0QVW9-F1
#
_entry.id   AF-A0A8S0QVW9-F1
#
_cell.length_a   1.000
_cell.length_b   1.000
_cell.length_c   1.000
_cell.angle_alpha   90.00
_cell.angle_beta   90.00
_cell.angle_gamma   90.00
#
_symmetry.space_group_name_H-M   'P 1'
#
loop_
_entity.id
_entity.type
_entity.pdbx_description
1 polymer ?
#
loop_
_entity_poly.entity_id
_entity_poly.type
_entity_poly.pdbx_seq_one_letter_code
_entity_poly.pdbx_strand_id
1 'polypeptide(L)'
;MRLSSSSSSSSAGYNPQLEEGEKKCLNSELWHACAGPLVSLPQVGSRVVYFPQGHSEQVTASTNKEVDATIPSYPGLSPQLICQLHNVTMHI
;
A
#
# COMPACT_ATOMS: atom_id res chain seq x y z
N MET A 1 -5.94 17.01 -61.45
CA MET A 1 -6.49 17.08 -60.08
C MET A 1 -5.82 15.99 -59.23
N ARG A 2 -5.12 16.43 -58.17
CA ARG A 2 -4.80 15.79 -56.86
C ARG A 2 -4.27 14.32 -56.76
N LEU A 3 -2.97 14.26 -56.43
CA LEU A 3 -2.23 13.50 -55.40
C LEU A 3 -2.93 12.33 -54.67
N SER A 4 -2.17 11.26 -54.37
CA SER A 4 -2.02 10.76 -52.98
C SER A 4 -0.83 9.82 -52.82
N SER A 5 0.06 10.25 -51.94
CA SER A 5 1.21 9.58 -51.34
C SER A 5 0.74 8.48 -50.36
N SER A 6 1.37 7.31 -50.42
CA SER A 6 1.20 6.27 -49.39
C SER A 6 2.15 6.56 -48.23
N SER A 7 1.71 7.37 -47.28
CA SER A 7 2.37 7.48 -45.97
C SER A 7 2.14 6.18 -45.19
N SER A 8 3.21 5.41 -44.99
CA SER A 8 3.24 4.33 -44.00
C SER A 8 3.16 4.95 -42.61
N SER A 9 1.96 4.99 -42.02
CA SER A 9 1.83 5.26 -40.59
C SER A 9 2.29 4.02 -39.84
N SER A 10 3.52 4.08 -39.33
CA SER A 10 3.94 3.23 -38.23
C SER A 10 3.08 3.60 -37.03
N SER A 11 1.96 2.88 -36.84
CA SER A 11 1.26 2.87 -35.57
C SER A 11 2.23 2.26 -34.57
N ALA A 12 2.92 3.13 -33.82
CA ALA A 12 3.54 2.73 -32.57
C ALA A 12 2.43 2.10 -31.74
N GLY A 13 2.49 0.77 -31.58
CA GLY A 13 1.51 0.02 -30.81
C GLY A 13 1.45 0.63 -29.41
N TYR A 14 0.34 1.30 -29.11
CA TYR A 14 0.04 1.72 -27.75
C TYR A 14 -0.06 0.44 -26.93
N ASN A 15 0.89 0.22 -26.03
CA ASN A 15 0.97 -0.97 -25.22
C ASN A 15 0.43 -0.62 -23.82
N PRO A 16 -0.88 -0.76 -23.57
CA PRO A 16 -1.51 -0.28 -22.34
C PRO A 16 -0.93 -0.89 -21.06
N GLN A 17 -0.20 -2.01 -21.18
CA GLN A 17 0.44 -2.70 -20.07
C GLN A 17 1.66 -1.96 -19.48
N LEU A 18 2.35 -1.11 -20.27
CA LEU A 18 3.45 -0.27 -19.78
C LEU A 18 2.93 0.88 -18.93
N GLU A 19 1.89 1.59 -19.40
CA GLU A 19 1.32 2.71 -18.65
C GLU A 19 0.71 2.29 -17.31
N GLU A 20 0.11 1.09 -17.22
CA GLU A 20 -0.49 0.63 -15.96
C GLU A 20 0.57 0.30 -14.89
N GLY A 21 1.73 -0.22 -15.32
CA GLY A 21 2.87 -0.44 -14.45
C GLY A 21 3.46 0.89 -13.95
N GLU A 22 3.64 1.86 -14.84
CA GLU A 22 4.14 3.20 -14.51
C GLU A 22 3.20 3.93 -13.54
N LYS A 23 1.88 3.88 -13.77
CA LYS A 23 0.86 4.45 -12.86
C LYS A 23 0.88 3.81 -11.47
N LYS A 24 1.07 2.48 -11.38
CA LYS A 24 1.20 1.77 -10.09
C LYS A 24 2.45 2.21 -9.32
N CYS A 25 3.58 2.36 -10.01
CA CYS A 25 4.82 2.86 -9.40
C CYS A 25 4.67 4.30 -8.89
N LEU A 26 4.11 5.20 -9.70
CA LEU A 26 3.90 6.61 -9.32
C LEU A 26 2.97 6.76 -8.10
N ASN A 27 1.90 5.96 -8.03
CA ASN A 27 1.01 5.97 -6.86
C ASN A 27 1.72 5.53 -5.58
N SER A 28 2.66 4.58 -5.67
CA SER A 28 3.47 4.14 -4.53
C SER A 28 4.42 5.23 -4.04
N GLU A 29 5.13 5.90 -4.96
CA GLU A 29 6.06 6.97 -4.61
C GLU A 29 5.34 8.16 -3.97
N LEU A 30 4.20 8.56 -4.54
CA LEU A 30 3.38 9.64 -3.98
C LEU A 30 2.89 9.30 -2.57
N TRP A 31 2.41 8.06 -2.36
CA TRP A 31 1.97 7.63 -1.04
C TRP A 31 3.10 7.72 -0.01
N HIS A 32 4.31 7.25 -0.35
CA HIS A 32 5.47 7.34 0.55
C HIS A 32 5.91 8.79 0.80
N ALA A 33 5.87 9.65 -0.22
CA ALA A 33 6.17 11.07 -0.08
C ALA A 33 5.21 11.77 0.90
N CYS A 34 3.93 11.38 0.89
CA CYS A 34 2.92 11.92 1.81
C CYS A 34 2.98 11.29 3.22
N ALA A 35 3.28 9.98 3.33
CA ALA A 35 3.34 9.28 4.61
C ALA A 35 4.49 9.77 5.50
N GLY A 36 5.57 10.25 4.89
CA GLY A 36 6.72 10.86 5.58
C GLY A 36 7.94 9.94 5.66
N PRO A 37 9.14 10.51 5.90
CA PRO A 37 10.42 9.82 5.73
C PRO A 37 10.69 8.70 6.74
N LEU A 38 9.90 8.61 7.81
CA LEU A 38 10.01 7.56 8.83
C LEU A 38 9.11 6.36 8.56
N VAL A 39 8.24 6.44 7.54
CA VAL A 39 7.33 5.35 7.19
C VAL A 39 8.03 4.38 6.26
N SER A 40 8.01 3.10 6.63
CA SER A 40 8.42 1.98 5.79
C SER A 40 7.37 0.88 5.88
N LEU A 41 7.05 0.29 4.72
CA LEU A 41 6.11 -0.83 4.66
C LEU A 41 6.89 -2.14 4.43
N PRO A 42 6.51 -3.23 5.13
CA PRO A 42 7.13 -4.53 4.90
C PRO A 42 6.82 -5.07 3.50
N GLN A 43 7.74 -5.85 2.94
CA GLN A 43 7.56 -6.46 1.63
C GLN A 43 6.47 -7.54 1.66
N VAL A 44 5.61 -7.58 0.65
CA VAL A 44 4.64 -8.68 0.47
C VAL A 44 5.37 -10.02 0.41
N GLY A 45 4.86 -11.02 1.15
CA GLY A 45 5.45 -12.34 1.32
C GLY A 45 6.47 -12.46 2.47
N SER A 46 6.91 -11.33 3.05
CA SER A 46 7.85 -11.33 4.18
C SER A 46 7.22 -11.83 5.50
N ARG A 47 8.07 -12.28 6.43
CA ARG A 47 7.65 -12.55 7.82
C ARG A 47 7.71 -11.25 8.63
N VAL A 48 6.65 -10.99 9.38
CA VAL A 48 6.51 -9.83 10.27
C VAL A 48 6.10 -10.29 11.66
N VAL A 49 6.36 -9.45 12.66
CA VAL A 49 5.81 -9.61 14.00
C VAL A 49 4.71 -8.58 14.19
N TYR A 50 3.48 -9.05 14.41
CA TYR A 50 2.36 -8.21 14.78
C TYR A 50 2.29 -8.07 16.30
N PHE A 51 2.24 -6.82 16.77
CA PHE A 51 2.12 -6.47 18.18
C PHE A 51 0.70 -5.94 18.44
N PRO A 52 -0.19 -6.71 19.08
CA PRO A 52 -1.54 -6.25 19.40
C PRO A 52 -1.55 -4.96 20.22
N GLN A 53 -0.55 -4.75 21.09
CA GLN A 53 -0.41 -3.53 21.89
C GLN A 53 -0.22 -2.28 21.01
N GLY A 54 0.72 -2.31 20.06
CA GLY A 54 0.95 -1.16 19.17
C GLY A 54 -0.27 -0.83 18.30
N HIS A 55 -1.07 -1.84 17.94
CA HIS A 55 -2.36 -1.62 17.28
C HIS A 55 -3.35 -0.88 18.20
N SER A 56 -3.50 -1.30 19.46
CA SER A 56 -4.35 -0.61 20.43
C SER A 56 -3.91 0.84 20.66
N GLU A 57 -2.60 1.11 20.72
CA GLU A 57 -2.04 2.47 20.81
C GLU A 57 -2.45 3.33 19.60
N GLN A 58 -2.35 2.77 18.38
CA GLN A 58 -2.77 3.47 17.15
C GLN A 58 -4.28 3.76 17.10
N VAL A 59 -5.13 2.81 17.55
CA VAL A 59 -6.59 3.01 17.63
C VAL A 59 -6.93 4.10 18.64
N THR A 60 -6.24 4.12 19.79
CA THR A 60 -6.41 5.15 20.82
C THR A 60 -6.06 6.53 20.27
N ALA A 61 -4.91 6.65 19.60
CA ALA A 61 -4.45 7.90 19.01
C ALA A 61 -5.39 8.45 17.92
N SER A 62 -5.99 7.57 17.11
CA SER A 62 -6.89 7.98 16.01
C SER A 62 -8.31 8.30 16.45
N THR A 63 -8.79 7.72 17.55
CA THR A 63 -10.16 7.93 18.05
C THR A 63 -10.27 9.03 19.09
N ASN A 64 -9.14 9.56 19.60
CA ASN A 64 -9.08 10.56 20.68
C ASN A 64 -9.95 10.20 21.89
N LYS A 65 -10.06 8.90 22.16
CA LYS A 65 -10.67 8.34 23.35
C LYS A 65 -9.54 7.77 24.18
N GLU A 66 -9.43 8.21 25.44
CA GLU A 66 -8.64 7.46 26.41
C GLU A 66 -9.15 6.02 26.44
N VAL A 67 -8.28 5.05 26.75
CA VAL A 67 -8.67 3.64 26.93
C VAL A 67 -9.50 3.54 28.22
N ASP A 68 -10.72 4.07 28.18
CA ASP A 68 -11.76 3.89 29.20
C ASP A 68 -12.55 2.60 28.94
N ALA A 69 -12.22 1.92 27.82
CA ALA A 69 -12.72 0.60 27.52
C ALA A 69 -11.90 -0.44 28.30
N THR A 70 -12.56 -1.15 29.20
CA THR A 70 -12.06 -2.42 29.74
C THR A 70 -11.63 -3.30 28.57
N ILE A 71 -10.32 -3.43 28.34
CA ILE A 71 -9.80 -4.32 27.30
C ILE A 71 -10.13 -5.75 27.75
N PRO A 72 -10.93 -6.50 26.98
CA PRO A 72 -11.21 -7.88 27.33
C PRO A 72 -9.91 -8.67 27.41
N SER A 73 -9.74 -9.49 28.44
CA SER A 73 -8.61 -10.41 28.48
C SER A 73 -8.78 -11.48 27.40
N TYR A 74 -7.73 -11.71 26.63
CA TYR A 74 -7.66 -12.77 25.63
C TYR A 74 -6.56 -13.77 26.03
N PRO A 75 -6.87 -14.80 26.86
CA PRO A 75 -5.85 -15.68 27.46
C PRO A 75 -5.02 -16.47 26.45
N GLY A 76 -5.52 -16.64 25.22
CA GLY A 76 -4.80 -17.33 24.13
C GLY A 76 -4.03 -16.40 23.20
N LEU A 77 -4.08 -15.08 23.41
CA LEU A 77 -3.44 -14.12 22.52
C LEU A 77 -2.02 -13.81 23.01
N SER A 78 -1.03 -14.25 22.24
CA SER A 78 0.36 -13.87 22.47
C SER A 78 0.56 -12.36 22.24
N PRO A 79 1.41 -11.68 23.03
CA PRO A 79 1.78 -10.28 22.80
C PRO A 79 2.57 -10.06 21.50
N GLN A 80 3.05 -11.14 20.88
CA GLN A 80 3.78 -11.14 19.61
C GLN A 80 3.26 -12.27 18.73
N LEU A 81 2.79 -11.93 17.52
CA LEU A 81 2.31 -12.90 16.54
C LEU A 81 3.22 -12.88 15.32
N ILE A 82 3.81 -14.03 14.97
CA ILE A 82 4.61 -14.16 13.75
C ILE A 82 3.66 -14.46 12.59
N CYS A 83 3.63 -13.56 11.61
CA CYS A 83 2.71 -13.63 10.47
C CYS A 83 3.48 -13.56 9.15
N GLN A 84 2.87 -14.06 8.08
CA GLN A 84 3.30 -13.76 6.71
C GLN A 84 2.44 -12.63 6.15
N LEU A 85 3.07 -11.61 5.57
CA LEU A 85 2.35 -10.49 4.96
C LEU A 85 1.81 -10.92 3.59
N HIS A 86 0.49 -10.97 3.46
CA HIS A 86 -0.15 -11.47 2.22
C HIS A 86 -0.33 -10.37 1.18
N ASN A 87 -0.66 -9.15 1.59
CA ASN A 87 -0.89 -8.04 0.69
C ASN A 87 -0.67 -6.70 1.40
N VAL A 88 -0.38 -5.67 0.61
CA VAL A 88 -0.34 -4.27 1.04
C VAL A 88 -1.07 -3.44 -0.01
N THR A 89 -2.05 -2.66 0.44
CA THR A 89 -2.78 -1.71 -0.41
C THR A 89 -2.58 -0.32 0.14
N MET A 90 -2.17 0.61 -0.71
CA MET A 90 -2.01 2.02 -0.38
C MET A 90 -3.24 2.79 -0.84
N HIS A 91 -3.80 3.60 0.05
CA HIS A 91 -4.94 4.47 -0.25
C HIS A 91 -4.44 5.93 -0.26
N ILE A 92 -4.81 6.64 -1.32
CA ILE A 92 -4.55 8.08 -1.53
C ILE A 92 -5.89 8.80 -1.45
#